data_AF-A0A7W8USA8-F1
#
_entry.id   AF-A0A7W8USA8-F1
#
_cell.length_a   1.000
_cell.length_b   1.000
_cell.length_c   1.000
_cell.angle_alpha   90.00
_cell.angle_beta   90.00
_cell.angle_gamma   90.00
#
_symmetry.space_group_name_H-M   'P 1'
#
loop_
_entity.id
_entity.type
_entity.pdbx_description
1 polymer ?
#
loop_
_entity_poly.entity_id
_entity_poly.type
_entity_poly.pdbx_seq_one_letter_code
_entity_poly.pdbx_strand_id
1 'polypeptide(L)' 'MTGSARAVARTAMSTAARRYIDANLGQPDLTVDSVLAMSPLSRPTLYRLFEPEGGLHAYIRNQFMEMTTW' A
#
# COMPACT_ATOMS: atom_id res chain seq x y z
N MET A 1 -8.79 2.62 27.69
CA MET A 1 -9.13 1.87 26.45
C MET A 1 -8.78 2.70 25.19
N THR A 2 -7.56 3.23 25.08
CA THR A 2 -7.18 4.18 23.99
C THR A 2 -6.59 3.48 22.74
N GLY A 3 -6.35 2.17 22.80
CA GLY A 3 -5.79 1.39 21.69
C GLY A 3 -6.73 1.24 20.49
N SER A 4 -8.05 1.30 20.69
CA SER A 4 -9.03 1.02 19.63
C SER A 4 -9.07 2.11 18.56
N ALA A 5 -9.17 3.39 18.93
CA ALA A 5 -9.27 4.48 17.95
C ALA A 5 -8.04 4.59 17.03
N ARG A 6 -6.83 4.41 17.58
CA ARG A 6 -5.60 4.42 16.80
C ARG A 6 -5.47 3.18 15.90
N ALA A 7 -5.94 2.02 16.38
CA ALA A 7 -5.99 0.80 15.57
C ALA A 7 -6.97 0.93 14.41
N VAL A 8 -8.18 1.46 14.66
CA VAL A 8 -9.20 1.72 13.62
C VAL A 8 -8.68 2.71 12.58
N ALA A 9 -8.06 3.80 13.01
CA ALA A 9 -7.43 4.77 12.10
C ALA A 9 -6.34 4.12 11.24
N ARG A 10 -5.52 3.25 11.84
CA ARG A 10 -4.46 2.54 11.09
C ARG A 10 -5.05 1.57 10.07
N THR A 11 -6.08 0.82 10.43
CA THR A 11 -6.78 -0.07 9.49
C THR A 11 -7.42 0.71 8.35
N ALA A 12 -8.10 1.82 8.63
CA ALA A 12 -8.68 2.67 7.60
C ALA A 12 -7.62 3.24 6.64
N MET A 13 -6.48 3.66 7.17
CA MET A 13 -5.33 4.11 6.37
C MET A 13 -4.75 2.99 5.51
N SER A 14 -4.62 1.76 6.03
CA SER A 14 -4.21 0.58 5.26
C SER A 14 -5.16 0.28 4.11
N THR A 15 -6.46 0.27 4.38
CA THR A 15 -7.47 -0.01 3.36
C THR A 15 -7.47 1.08 2.27
N ALA A 16 -7.31 2.35 2.65
CA ALA A 16 -7.23 3.45 1.69
C ALA A 16 -5.98 3.35 0.80
N ALA A 17 -4.81 3.05 1.40
CA ALA A 17 -3.57 2.85 0.65
C ALA A 17 -3.69 1.68 -0.32
N ARG A 18 -4.29 0.56 0.12
CA ARG A 18 -4.48 -0.62 -0.73
C ARG A 18 -5.40 -0.35 -1.91
N ARG A 19 -6.58 0.25 -1.66
CA ARG A 19 -7.50 0.66 -2.72
C ARG A 19 -6.87 1.60 -3.73
N TYR A 20 -6.03 2.52 -3.27
CA TYR A 20 -5.30 3.41 -4.16
C TYR A 20 -4.33 2.65 -5.05
N ILE A 21 -3.56 1.71 -4.49
CA ILE A 21 -2.66 0.87 -5.26
C ILE A 21 -3.45 0.05 -6.28
N ASP A 22 -4.53 -0.62 -5.85
CA ASP A 22 -5.36 -1.47 -6.71
C ASP A 22 -5.99 -0.69 -7.87
N ALA A 23 -6.47 0.53 -7.61
CA ALA A 23 -7.04 1.41 -8.64
C ALA A 23 -6.00 1.91 -9.66
N ASN A 24 -4.72 1.89 -9.31
CA ASN A 24 -3.62 2.35 -10.16
C ASN A 24 -2.73 1.19 -10.68
N LEU A 25 -3.10 -0.08 -10.43
CA LEU A 25 -2.32 -1.24 -10.85
C LEU A 25 -2.16 -1.39 -12.36
N GLY A 26 -3.12 -0.89 -13.13
CA GLY A 26 -3.06 -0.86 -14.59
C GLY A 26 -2.08 0.18 -15.14
N GLN A 27 -1.54 1.07 -14.30
CA GLN A 27 -0.66 2.13 -14.75
C GLN A 27 0.80 1.66 -14.73
N PRO A 28 1.54 1.80 -15.84
CA PRO A 28 2.95 1.43 -15.89
C PRO A 28 3.83 2.27 -14.94
N ASP A 29 3.33 3.44 -14.53
CA ASP A 29 4.02 4.34 -13.60
C ASP A 29 3.76 4.02 -12.12
N LEU A 30 3.04 2.94 -11.80
CA LEU A 30 2.82 2.51 -10.42
C LEU A 30 4.11 1.92 -9.84
N THR A 31 4.96 2.80 -9.31
CA THR A 31 6.18 2.44 -8.59
C THR A 31 6.04 2.74 -7.10
N VAL A 32 6.95 2.21 -6.28
CA VAL A 32 7.02 2.56 -4.86
C VAL A 32 7.14 4.06 -4.66
N ASP A 33 7.90 4.76 -5.52
CA ASP A 33 8.07 6.21 -5.40
C ASP A 33 6.78 6.97 -5.75
N SER A 34 6.06 6.53 -6.77
CA SER A 34 4.74 7.08 -7.13
C SER A 34 3.70 6.88 -6.01
N VAL A 35 3.71 5.71 -5.36
CA VAL A 35 2.85 5.43 -4.19
C VAL A 35 3.23 6.33 -3.01
N LEU A 36 4.53 6.58 -2.81
CA LEU A 36 5.02 7.47 -1.75
C LEU A 36 4.71 8.94 -2.03
N ALA A 37 4.79 9.39 -3.28
CA ALA A 37 4.49 10.76 -3.68
C ALA A 37 3.00 11.09 -3.54
N MET A 38 2.13 10.10 -3.74
CA MET A 38 0.67 10.26 -3.71
C MET A 38 0.05 9.95 -2.35
N SER A 39 0.78 9.28 -1.47
CA SER A 39 0.29 8.96 -0.14
C SER A 39 0.56 10.10 0.85
N PRO A 40 -0.40 10.45 1.71
CA PRO A 40 -0.17 11.36 2.83
C PRO A 40 0.70 10.73 3.94
N LEU A 41 1.09 9.46 3.80
CA LEU A 41 1.85 8.72 4.79
C LEU A 41 3.34 8.88 4.58
N SER A 42 4.07 9.05 5.68
CA SER A 42 5.53 9.04 5.65
C SER A 42 6.06 7.66 5.21
N ARG A 43 7.17 7.66 4.45
CA ARG A 43 7.92 6.45 4.04
C ARG A 43 7.94 5.34 5.10
N PRO A 44 8.41 5.58 6.34
CA PRO A 44 8.48 4.53 7.37
C PRO A 44 7.10 4.01 7.81
N THR A 45 6.05 4.82 7.77
CA THR A 45 4.68 4.39 8.09
C THR A 45 4.16 3.43 7.03
N LEU A 46 4.40 3.77 5.77
CA LEU A 46 4.05 2.92 4.62
C LEU A 46 4.79 1.59 4.67
N TYR A 47 6.11 1.60 4.87
CA TYR A 47 6.89 0.36 4.99
C TYR A 47 6.36 -0.56 6.09
N ARG A 48 6.03 -0.03 7.29
CA ARG A 48 5.46 -0.81 8.39
C ARG A 48 4.05 -1.35 8.11
N LEU A 49 3.30 -0.68 7.24
CA LEU A 49 1.97 -1.10 6.85
C LEU A 49 2.01 -2.36 5.98
N PHE A 50 3.03 -2.44 5.13
CA PHE A 50 3.22 -3.52 4.16
C PHE A 50 4.26 -4.55 4.60
N GLU A 51 4.91 -4.37 5.76
CA GLU A 51 5.81 -5.36 6.38
C GLU A 51 5.21 -6.78 6.42
N PRO A 52 3.93 -6.98 6.81
CA PRO A 52 3.31 -8.31 6.82
C PRO A 52 3.25 -9.01 5.45
N GLU A 53 3.37 -8.26 4.36
CA GLU A 53 3.28 -8.75 2.97
C GLU A 53 4.66 -8.92 2.33
N GLY A 54 5.74 -8.77 3.12
CA GLY A 54 7.11 -8.75 2.61
C GLY A 54 7.56 -7.37 2.10
N GLY A 55 6.81 -6.32 2.43
CA GLY A 55 7.10 -4.93 2.09
C GLY A 55 6.37 -4.42 0.85
N LEU A 56 6.32 -3.10 0.71
CA LEU A 56 5.58 -2.42 -0.37
C LEU A 56 6.09 -2.83 -1.77
N HIS A 57 7.39 -3.10 -1.91
CA HIS A 57 7.99 -3.58 -3.16
C HIS A 57 7.49 -4.97 -3.56
N ALA A 58 7.34 -5.88 -2.58
CA ALA A 58 6.84 -7.23 -2.82
C ALA A 58 5.35 -7.20 -3.18
N TYR A 59 4.58 -6.35 -2.51
CA TYR A 59 3.16 -6.14 -2.80
C TYR A 59 2.95 -5.68 -4.25
N ILE A 60 3.57 -4.56 -4.64
CA ILE A 60 3.42 -4.02 -6.01
C ILE A 60 3.86 -5.04 -7.07
N ARG A 61 4.98 -5.74 -6.85
CA ARG A 61 5.46 -6.78 -7.77
C ARG A 61 4.48 -7.96 -7.89
N ASN A 62 3.91 -8.42 -6.78
CA ASN A 62 2.94 -9.52 -6.80
C ASN A 62 1.71 -9.17 -7.63
N GLN A 63 1.23 -7.93 -7.48
CA GLN A 63 0.09 -7.45 -8.24
C GLN A 63 0.38 -7.32 -9.74
N PHE A 64 1.58 -6.89 -10.13
CA PHE A 64 1.99 -6.90 -11.55
C PHE A 64 2.08 -8.32 -12.12
N MET A 65 2.53 -9.30 -11.32
CA MET A 65 2.55 -10.70 -11.76
C MET A 65 1.14 -11.24 -11.99
N GLU A 66 0.21 -10.98 -11.07
CA GLU A 66 -1.20 -11.36 -11.19
C GLU A 66 -1.87 -10.72 -12.42
N MET A 67 -1.51 -9.48 -12.76
CA MET A 67 -2.02 -8.80 -13.96
C MET A 67 -1.42 -9.33 -15.28
N THR A 68 -0.21 -9.88 -15.27
CA THR A 68 0.48 -10.36 -16.48
C THR A 68 0.14 -11.82 -16.82
N THR A 69 -0.42 -12.59 -15.88
CA THR A 69 -0.95 -13.93 -16.16
C THR A 69 -2.35 -13.86 -16.79
N TRP A 70 -2.41 -13.63 -18.10
CA TRP A 70 -3.56 -13.91 -18.96
C TRP A 70 -3.14 -14.78 -20.14
#